data_AF-A0A7K2Q515-F1
#
_entry.id   AF-A0A7K2Q515-F1
#
_cell.length_a   1.000
_cell.length_b   1.000
_cell.length_c   1.000
_cell.angle_alpha   90.00
_cell.angle_beta   90.00
_cell.angle_gamma   90.00
#
_symmetry.space_group_name_H-M   'P 1'
#
loop_
_entity.id
_entity.type
_entity.pdbx_description
1 polymer ?
#
loop_
_entity_poly.entity_id
_entity_poly.type
_entity_poly.pdbx_seq_one_letter_code
_entity_poly.pdbx_strand_id
1 'polypeptide(L)' 'DPLAFAYDPATRTYTLTFRTRDNAEGPTEITVPADTYPGGYRVEVRGGKARWDGHAQTVTVSTHGRPGATYEVTISPR' A
#
# COMPACT_ATOMS: atom_id res chain seq x y z
N ASP A 1 1.50 -11.61 3.79
CA ASP A 1 2.96 -11.81 3.64
C ASP A 1 3.54 -10.77 2.72
N PRO A 2 4.44 -9.88 3.18
CA PRO A 2 5.20 -9.05 2.27
C PRO A 2 6.11 -9.95 1.42
N LEU A 3 6.05 -9.78 0.11
CA LEU A 3 6.90 -10.47 -0.87
C LEU A 3 8.11 -9.60 -1.25
N ALA A 4 7.86 -8.30 -1.43
CA ALA A 4 8.89 -7.33 -1.78
C ALA A 4 8.47 -5.94 -1.30
N PHE A 5 9.43 -5.10 -0.92
CA PHE A 5 9.21 -3.68 -0.74
C PHE A 5 10.45 -2.91 -1.18
N ALA A 6 10.25 -1.71 -1.72
CA ALA A 6 11.31 -0.83 -2.16
C ALA A 6 10.91 0.63 -1.93
N TYR A 7 11.90 1.47 -1.64
CA TYR A 7 11.75 2.91 -1.63
C TYR A 7 12.83 3.53 -2.50
N ASP A 8 12.42 4.28 -3.53
CA ASP A 8 13.30 5.09 -4.34
C ASP A 8 13.31 6.53 -3.81
N PRO A 9 14.41 7.02 -3.20
CA PRO A 9 14.48 8.38 -2.68
C PRO A 9 14.54 9.44 -3.78
N ALA A 10 14.95 9.11 -5.01
CA ALA A 10 15.04 10.07 -6.10
C ALA A 10 13.64 10.46 -6.61
N THR A 11 12.74 9.47 -6.73
CA THR A 11 11.35 9.70 -7.13
C THR A 11 10.38 9.78 -5.95
N ARG A 12 10.88 9.50 -4.73
CA ARG A 12 10.07 9.30 -3.51
C ARG A 12 8.98 8.27 -3.73
N THR A 13 9.28 7.19 -4.44
CA THR A 13 8.29 6.15 -4.73
C THR A 13 8.49 4.98 -3.78
N TYR A 14 7.44 4.62 -3.04
CA TYR A 14 7.40 3.39 -2.26
C TYR A 14 6.58 2.34 -2.99
N THR A 15 7.09 1.12 -3.07
CA THR A 15 6.37 -0.03 -3.62
C THR A 15 6.35 -1.14 -2.58
N LEU A 16 5.19 -1.75 -2.39
CA LEU A 16 4.99 -2.92 -1.53
C LEU A 16 4.19 -3.97 -2.29
N THR A 17 4.79 -5.15 -2.47
CA THR A 17 4.10 -6.33 -2.96
C THR A 17 3.83 -7.26 -1.79
N PHE A 18 2.58 -7.67 -1.60
CA PHE A 18 2.21 -8.62 -0.57
C PHE A 18 1.19 -9.64 -1.06
N ARG A 19 1.21 -10.82 -0.44
CA ARG A 19 0.23 -11.88 -0.64
C ARG A 19 -0.76 -11.92 0.51
N THR A 20 -2.06 -11.99 0.21
CA THR A 20 -3.10 -12.19 1.23
C THR A 20 -2.99 -13.59 1.81
N ARG A 21 -3.04 -13.69 3.14
CA ARG A 21 -3.09 -14.98 3.85
C ARG A 21 -4.55 -15.44 3.96
N ASP A 22 -4.77 -16.75 4.02
CA ASP A 22 -6.11 -17.35 4.26
C ASP A 22 -6.83 -16.78 5.50
N ASN A 23 -6.08 -16.29 6.48
CA ASN A 23 -6.59 -15.89 7.78
C ASN A 23 -6.40 -14.39 8.07
N ALA A 24 -6.15 -13.58 7.04
CA ALA A 24 -6.02 -12.13 7.20
C ALA A 24 -7.43 -11.51 7.32
N GLU A 25 -7.94 -11.40 8.54
CA GLU A 25 -9.25 -10.80 8.81
C GLU A 25 -9.23 -9.26 8.75
N GLY A 26 -8.04 -8.64 8.80
CA GLY A 26 -7.85 -7.19 8.84
C GLY A 26 -7.22 -6.59 7.58
N PRO A 27 -7.38 -5.28 7.35
CA PRO A 27 -6.73 -4.57 6.24
C PRO A 27 -5.21 -4.50 6.42
N THR A 28 -4.49 -4.34 5.32
CA THR A 28 -3.05 -3.99 5.36
C THR A 28 -2.92 -2.51 5.64
N GLU A 29 -2.28 -2.14 6.75
CA GLU A 29 -1.98 -0.74 7.09
C GLU A 29 -0.54 -0.37 6.73
N ILE A 30 -0.37 0.77 6.06
CA ILE A 30 0.92 1.33 5.66
C ILE A 30 1.00 2.75 6.22
N THR A 31 1.96 3.02 7.10
CA THR A 31 2.19 4.38 7.61
C THR A 31 3.10 5.14 6.66
N VAL A 32 2.66 6.31 6.20
CA VAL A 32 3.32 7.21 5.28
C VAL A 32 3.66 8.51 6.02
N PRO A 33 4.94 8.81 6.30
CA PRO A 33 5.32 10.05 6.96
C PRO A 33 4.96 11.28 6.13
N ALA A 34 4.36 12.30 6.77
CA ALA A 34 3.98 13.54 6.08
C ALA A 34 5.21 14.29 5.52
N ASP A 35 6.34 14.21 6.21
CA ASP A 35 7.60 14.86 5.80
C ASP A 35 8.14 14.30 4.47
N THR A 36 7.82 13.04 4.14
CA THR A 36 8.21 12.42 2.88
C THR A 36 7.42 13.00 1.69
N TYR A 37 6.16 13.35 1.92
CA TYR A 37 5.22 13.84 0.90
C TYR A 37 4.52 15.13 1.32
N PRO A 38 5.24 16.27 1.40
CA PRO A 38 4.67 17.53 1.87
C PRO A 38 3.57 18.09 0.95
N GLY A 39 3.57 17.72 -0.34
CA GLY A 39 2.52 18.05 -1.30
C GLY A 39 1.36 17.05 -1.36
N GLY A 40 1.37 16.04 -0.47
CA GLY A 40 0.51 14.87 -0.55
C GLY A 40 1.08 13.78 -1.46
N TYR A 41 0.39 12.64 -1.45
CA TYR A 41 0.79 11.44 -2.20
C TYR A 41 -0.41 10.86 -2.96
N ARG A 42 -0.12 10.05 -3.97
CA ARG A 42 -1.07 9.17 -4.66
C ARG A 42 -0.78 7.73 -4.27
N VAL A 43 -1.84 6.95 -4.09
CA VAL A 43 -1.77 5.50 -3.88
C VAL A 43 -2.38 4.80 -5.08
N GLU A 44 -1.60 3.92 -5.71
CA GLU A 44 -2.07 2.99 -6.72
C GLU A 44 -2.03 1.58 -6.14
N VAL A 45 -3.12 0.83 -6.24
CA VAL A 45 -3.17 -0.56 -5.81
C VAL A 45 -3.51 -1.44 -7.00
N ARG A 46 -2.61 -2.36 -7.34
CA ARG A 46 -2.78 -3.36 -8.38
C ARG A 46 -3.08 -4.70 -7.74
N GLY A 47 -4.16 -5.33 -8.19
CA GLY A 47 -4.69 -6.59 -7.66
C GLY A 47 -6.10 -6.41 -7.09
N GLY A 48 -7.04 -7.24 -7.54
CA GLY A 48 -8.40 -7.39 -7.01
C GLY A 48 -9.21 -6.11 -6.72
N LYS A 49 -10.23 -6.24 -5.85
CA LYS A 49 -10.93 -5.11 -5.25
C LYS A 49 -10.17 -4.66 -4.01
N ALA A 50 -9.31 -3.66 -4.16
CA ALA A 50 -8.68 -2.96 -3.06
C ALA A 50 -9.35 -1.59 -2.87
N ARG A 51 -9.59 -1.21 -1.62
CA ARG A 51 -9.90 0.18 -1.25
C ARG A 51 -8.75 0.69 -0.40
N TRP A 52 -8.35 1.93 -0.66
CA TRP A 52 -7.46 2.65 0.23
C TRP A 52 -8.20 3.85 0.82
N ASP A 53 -7.98 4.09 2.11
CA ASP A 53 -8.30 5.35 2.75
C ASP A 53 -7.02 5.96 3.29
N GLY A 54 -6.85 7.26 3.06
CA GLY A 54 -5.68 8.03 3.42
C GLY A 54 -6.09 9.13 4.38
N HIS A 55 -6.00 8.87 5.67
CA HIS A 55 -6.20 9.89 6.70
C HIS A 55 -4.86 10.20 7.35
N ALA A 56 -4.47 11.47 7.31
CA ALA A 56 -3.20 12.00 7.83
C ALA A 56 -1.96 11.31 7.21
N GLN A 57 -1.46 10.27 7.88
CA GLN A 57 -0.19 9.59 7.63
C GLN A 57 -0.37 8.07 7.53
N THR A 58 -1.59 7.57 7.35
CA THR A 58 -1.86 6.13 7.29
C THR A 58 -2.67 5.81 6.04
N VAL A 59 -2.17 4.85 5.26
CA VAL A 59 -2.82 4.26 4.10
C VAL A 59 -3.33 2.89 4.51
N THR A 60 -4.65 2.73 4.52
CA THR A 60 -5.29 1.46 4.88
C THR A 60 -5.75 0.73 3.63
N VAL A 61 -5.09 -0.34 3.23
CA VAL A 61 -5.43 -1.15 2.05
C VAL A 61 -6.29 -2.35 2.46
N SER A 62 -7.58 -2.25 2.17
CA SER A 62 -8.54 -3.34 2.38
C SER A 62 -8.63 -4.23 1.15
N THR A 63 -8.10 -5.45 1.22
CA THR A 63 -8.13 -6.43 0.13
C THR A 63 -9.26 -7.43 0.32
N HIS A 64 -10.23 -7.50 -0.59
CA HIS A 64 -11.34 -8.46 -0.55
C HIS A 64 -11.09 -9.69 -1.43
N GLY A 65 -9.81 -10.04 -1.62
CA GLY A 65 -9.39 -11.10 -2.53
C GLY A 65 -9.53 -12.49 -1.95
N ARG A 66 -9.49 -13.49 -2.83
CA ARG A 66 -9.28 -14.87 -2.41
C ARG A 66 -7.93 -14.97 -1.68
N PRO A 67 -7.82 -15.89 -0.71
CA PRO A 67 -6.54 -16.23 -0.12
C PRO A 67 -5.47 -16.53 -1.16
N GLY A 68 -4.25 -16.08 -0.89
CA GLY A 68 -3.12 -16.27 -1.78
C GLY A 68 -3.07 -15.32 -2.96
N ALA A 69 -3.96 -14.34 -3.06
CA ALA A 69 -3.90 -13.28 -4.07
C ALA A 69 -2.75 -12.31 -3.78
N THR A 70 -2.07 -11.88 -4.84
CA THR A 70 -0.98 -10.93 -4.76
C THR A 70 -1.49 -9.53 -5.07
N TYR A 71 -1.05 -8.58 -4.24
CA TYR A 71 -1.33 -7.15 -4.37
C TYR A 71 -0.02 -6.38 -4.42
N GLU A 72 -0.01 -5.34 -5.22
CA GLU A 72 1.09 -4.38 -5.31
C GLU A 72 0.54 -2.99 -5.00
N VAL A 73 1.14 -2.32 -4.04
CA VAL A 73 0.80 -0.97 -3.62
C VAL A 73 1.95 -0.07 -3.99
N THR A 74 1.67 0.99 -4.73
CA THR A 74 2.63 2.02 -5.09
C THR A 74 2.18 3.35 -4.50
N ILE A 75 3.06 4.00 -3.77
CA ILE A 75 2.85 5.31 -3.16
C ILE A 75 3.88 6.26 -3.77
N SER A 76 3.41 7.35 -4.37
CA SER A 76 4.27 8.32 -5.06
C SER A 76 3.79 9.75 -4.77
N PRO A 77 4.64 10.78 -4.97
CA PRO A 77 4.21 12.16 -4.89
C PRO A 77 3.07 12.45 -5.86
N ARG A 78 2.19 13.39 -5.49
CA ARG A 78 1.07 13.80 -6.33
C ARG A 78 1.49 14.58 -7.58
#